data_AF-A0A828T515-F1
#
_entry.id   AF-A0A828T515-F1
#
_cell.length_a   1.000
_cell.length_b   1.000
_cell.length_c   1.000
_cell.angle_alpha   90.00
_cell.angle_beta   90.00
_cell.angle_gamma   90.00
#
_symmetry.space_group_name_H-M   'P 1'
#
loop_
_entity.id
_entity.type
_entity.pdbx_description
1 polymer ?
#
loop_
_entity_poly.entity_id
_entity_poly.type
_entity_poly.pdbx_seq_one_letter_code
_entity_poly.pdbx_strand_id
1 'polypeptide(L)'
;MIKCSKGNVEIKGNLILLEAETVMILRGIRNILEEEYGKKHAEKSMQKIVKTSTMTQEEIEEEIKKSAQEIAREAAKHLMK
;
A
#
# COMPACT_ATOMS: atom_id res chain seq x y z
N MET A 1 4.76 -6.05 19.35
CA MET A 1 4.12 -4.74 19.55
C MET A 1 4.59 -3.75 18.50
N ILE A 2 3.71 -3.49 17.55
CA ILE A 2 3.83 -2.42 16.55
C ILE A 2 3.04 -1.20 17.07
N LYS A 3 3.72 -0.05 17.20
CA LYS A 3 3.08 1.24 17.52
C LYS A 3 3.32 2.20 16.37
N CYS A 4 2.24 2.76 15.83
CA CYS A 4 2.29 3.80 14.80
C CYS A 4 1.77 5.11 15.39
N SER A 5 2.56 6.18 15.29
CA SER A 5 2.17 7.53 15.74
C SER A 5 2.84 8.59 14.87
N LYS A 6 2.04 9.50 14.30
CA LYS A 6 2.51 10.63 13.47
C LYS A 6 3.51 10.22 12.37
N GLY A 7 3.24 9.09 11.71
CA GLY A 7 4.09 8.56 10.64
C GLY A 7 5.35 7.81 11.11
N ASN A 8 5.62 7.75 12.41
CA ASN A 8 6.68 6.93 12.97
C ASN A 8 6.14 5.56 13.41
N VAL A 9 6.92 4.53 13.16
CA VAL A 9 6.60 3.16 13.59
C VAL A 9 7.70 2.66 14.52
N GLU A 10 7.30 2.27 15.73
CA GLU A 10 8.14 1.55 16.68
C GLU A 10 7.73 0.07 16.68
N ILE A 11 8.70 -0.82 16.51
CA ILE A 11 8.48 -2.27 16.45
C ILE A 11 9.32 -2.94 17.54
N LYS A 12 8.66 -3.68 18.44
CA LYS A 12 9.32 -4.50 19.48
C LYS A 12 8.64 -5.86 19.57
N GLY A 13 9.40 -6.95 19.56
CA GLY A 13 8.85 -8.29 19.74
C GLY A 13 9.73 -9.37 19.12
N ASN A 14 9.38 -10.63 19.39
CA ASN A 14 9.96 -11.77 18.67
C ASN A 14 9.24 -11.98 17.33
N LEU A 15 9.86 -12.77 16.44
CA LEU A 15 9.34 -13.05 15.10
C LEU A 15 7.85 -13.45 15.10
N ILE A 16 7.47 -14.40 15.96
CA ILE A 16 6.10 -14.93 16.04
C ILE A 16 5.10 -13.83 16.37
N LEU A 17 5.43 -12.96 17.33
CA LEU A 17 4.56 -11.86 17.72
C LEU A 17 4.45 -10.83 16.58
N LEU A 18 5.54 -10.55 15.88
CA LEU A 18 5.55 -9.60 14.76
C LEU A 18 4.71 -10.09 13.59
N GLU A 19 4.82 -11.36 13.23
CA GLU A 19 4.00 -11.99 12.19
C GLU A 19 2.52 -11.95 12.55
N ALA A 20 2.17 -12.35 13.77
CA ALA A 20 0.79 -12.35 14.25
C ALA A 20 0.17 -10.94 14.24
N GLU A 21 0.89 -9.95 14.78
CA GLU A 21 0.41 -8.56 14.81
C GLU A 21 0.29 -7.98 13.39
N THR A 22 1.24 -8.26 12.50
CA THR A 22 1.19 -7.82 11.10
C THR A 22 -0.03 -8.38 10.39
N VAL A 23 -0.33 -9.68 10.56
CA VAL A 23 -1.53 -10.30 9.99
C VAL A 23 -2.80 -9.62 10.49
N MET A 24 -2.88 -9.32 11.79
CA MET A 24 -4.05 -8.64 12.36
C MET A 24 -4.25 -7.23 11.78
N ILE A 25 -3.17 -6.47 11.61
CA ILE A 25 -3.21 -5.14 10.98
C ILE A 25 -3.68 -5.25 9.52
N LEU A 26 -3.08 -6.14 8.73
CA LEU A 26 -3.43 -6.33 7.32
C LEU A 26 -4.89 -6.79 7.14
N ARG A 27 -5.41 -7.63 8.05
CA ARG A 27 -6.83 -8.01 8.07
C ARG A 27 -7.74 -6.82 8.37
N GLY A 28 -7.38 -5.99 9.34
CA GLY A 28 -8.13 -4.77 9.65
C GLY A 28 -8.22 -3.81 8.46
N ILE A 29 -7.08 -3.57 7.80
CA ILE A 29 -7.00 -2.75 6.57
C ILE A 29 -7.88 -3.34 5.48
N ARG A 30 -7.76 -4.65 5.22
CA ARG A 30 -8.56 -5.32 4.19
C ARG A 30 -10.06 -5.14 4.44
N ASN A 31 -10.53 -5.33 5.67
CA ASN A 31 -11.95 -5.21 5.99
C ASN A 31 -12.48 -3.80 5.66
N ILE A 32 -11.77 -2.75 6.07
CA ILE A 32 -12.14 -1.35 5.76
C ILE A 32 -12.18 -1.14 4.24
N LEU A 33 -11.18 -1.64 3.51
CA LEU A 33 -11.14 -1.51 2.05
C LEU A 33 -12.29 -2.26 1.37
N GLU A 34 -12.67 -3.42 1.88
CA GLU A 34 -13.80 -4.20 1.35
C GLU A 34 -15.14 -3.50 1.63
N GLU A 35 -15.31 -2.92 2.82
CA GLU A 35 -16.50 -2.17 3.22
C GLU A 35 -16.67 -0.89 2.39
N GLU A 36 -15.60 -0.12 2.17
CA GLU A 36 -15.67 1.18 1.48
C GLU A 36 -15.62 1.08 -0.05
N TYR A 37 -14.83 0.15 -0.60
CA TYR A 37 -14.52 0.11 -2.04
C TYR A 37 -14.89 -1.22 -2.73
N GLY A 38 -15.38 -2.19 -1.95
CA GLY A 38 -15.76 -3.51 -2.43
C GLY A 38 -14.58 -4.47 -2.60
N LYS A 39 -14.90 -5.77 -2.59
CA LYS A 39 -13.96 -6.89 -2.57
C LYS A 39 -12.85 -6.83 -3.62
N LYS A 40 -13.20 -6.50 -4.88
CA LYS A 40 -12.24 -6.45 -5.99
C LYS A 40 -11.20 -5.34 -5.83
N HIS A 41 -11.59 -4.19 -5.30
CA HIS A 41 -10.65 -3.09 -5.05
C HIS A 41 -9.77 -3.39 -3.86
N ALA A 42 -10.35 -3.91 -2.77
CA ALA A 42 -9.60 -4.31 -1.60
C ALA A 42 -8.50 -5.32 -1.96
N GLU A 43 -8.82 -6.34 -2.76
CA GLU A 43 -7.84 -7.34 -3.19
C GLU A 43 -6.66 -6.72 -3.96
N LYS A 44 -6.95 -5.86 -4.96
CA LYS A 44 -5.91 -5.15 -5.71
C LYS A 44 -5.06 -4.25 -4.81
N SER A 45 -5.69 -3.51 -3.91
CA SER A 45 -4.99 -2.62 -2.98
C SER A 45 -4.10 -3.41 -2.01
N MET A 46 -4.58 -4.53 -1.46
CA MET A 46 -3.79 -5.38 -0.56
C MET A 46 -2.57 -5.98 -1.28
N GLN A 47 -2.73 -6.44 -2.52
CA GLN A 47 -1.62 -6.93 -3.34
C GLN A 47 -0.56 -5.84 -3.57
N LYS A 48 -1.01 -4.61 -3.86
CA LYS A 48 -0.11 -3.46 -4.03
C LYS A 48 0.63 -3.14 -2.73
N ILE A 49 -0.06 -3.09 -1.59
CA ILE A 49 0.54 -2.83 -0.27
C ILE A 49 1.67 -3.82 0.01
N VAL A 50 1.42 -5.12 -0.15
CA VAL A 50 2.44 -6.16 0.10
C VAL A 50 3.61 -6.00 -0.87
N LYS A 51 3.36 -5.83 -2.17
CA LYS A 51 4.41 -5.62 -3.17
C LYS A 51 5.28 -4.41 -2.82
N THR A 52 4.66 -3.26 -2.55
CA THR A 52 5.40 -2.03 -2.23
C THR A 52 6.19 -2.16 -0.92
N SER A 53 5.71 -2.96 0.04
CA SER A 53 6.42 -3.16 1.32
C SER A 53 7.77 -3.88 1.18
N THR A 54 8.01 -4.58 0.07
CA THR A 54 9.28 -5.28 -0.20
C THR A 54 10.22 -4.48 -1.09
N MET A 55 9.79 -3.32 -1.58
CA MET A 55 10.57 -2.49 -2.51
C MET A 55 11.54 -1.59 -1.74
N THR A 56 12.66 -1.27 -2.37
CA THR A 56 13.57 -0.25 -1.87
C THR A 56 12.97 1.15 -2.06
N GLN A 57 13.53 2.14 -1.36
CA GLN A 57 13.13 3.53 -1.52
C GLN A 57 13.30 4.00 -2.98
N GLU A 58 14.38 3.60 -3.65
CA GLU A 58 14.65 3.91 -5.06
C GLU A 58 13.57 3.32 -5.98
N GLU A 59 13.21 2.05 -5.77
CA GLU A 59 12.16 1.38 -6.54
C GLU A 59 10.78 2.04 -6.33
N ILE A 60 10.48 2.50 -5.11
CA ILE A 60 9.26 3.26 -4.81
C ILE A 60 9.25 4.59 -5.57
N GLU A 61 10.36 5.33 -5.54
CA GLU A 61 10.49 6.60 -6.25
C GLU A 61 10.35 6.44 -7.77
N GLU A 62 10.89 5.36 -8.34
CA GLU A 62 10.69 5.02 -9.74
C GLU A 62 9.24 4.69 -10.08
N GLU A 63 8.54 3.91 -9.25
CA GLU A 63 7.12 3.61 -9.47
C GLU A 63 6.25 4.89 -9.41
N ILE A 64 6.54 5.81 -8.48
CA ILE A 64 5.85 7.10 -8.39
C ILE A 64 6.09 7.93 -9.65
N LYS A 65 7.34 8.03 -10.13
CA LYS A 65 7.66 8.75 -11.37
C LYS A 65 6.94 8.15 -12.58
N LYS A 66 6.94 6.81 -12.74
CA LYS A 66 6.25 6.12 -13.83
C LYS A 66 4.74 6.39 -13.79
N SER A 67 4.14 6.29 -12.61
CA SER A 67 2.71 6.56 -12.41
C SER A 67 2.33 8.00 -12.79
N ALA A 68 3.14 8.99 -12.36
CA ALA A 68 2.93 10.39 -12.71
C ALA A 68 3.02 10.64 -14.23
N GLN A 69 3.98 9.99 -14.90
CA GLN A 69 4.12 10.08 -16.35
C GLN A 69 2.94 9.45 -17.11
N GLU A 70 2.43 8.31 -16.64
CA GLU A 70 1.23 7.69 -17.23
C GLU A 70 0.00 8.56 -17.09
N ILE A 71 -0.23 9.16 -15.92
CA ILE A 71 -1.35 10.09 -15.70
C ILE A 71 -1.24 11.29 -16.66
N ALA A 72 -0.04 11.87 -16.78
CA ALA A 72 0.19 12.99 -17.70
C ALA A 72 -0.07 12.61 -19.17
N ARG A 73 0.34 11.41 -19.59
CA ARG A 73 0.06 10.89 -20.94
C ARG A 73 -1.43 10.65 -21.19
N GLU A 74 -2.14 10.04 -20.24
CA GLU A 74 -3.58 9.80 -20.36
C GLU A 74 -4.38 11.10 -20.40
N ALA A 75 -4.01 12.09 -19.59
CA ALA A 75 -4.62 13.43 -19.62
C ALA A 75 -4.39 14.12 -20.97
N ALA A 76 -3.16 14.06 -21.51
CA ALA A 76 -2.84 14.64 -22.81
C ALA A 76 -3.64 14.00 -23.96
N LYS A 77 -3.83 12.66 -23.95
CA LYS A 77 -4.67 11.97 -24.94
C LYS A 77 -6.13 12.40 -24.91
N HIS A 78 -6.69 12.69 -23.73
CA HIS A 78 -8.07 13.15 -23.59
C HIS A 78 -8.25 14.61 -24.05
N LEU A 79 -7.21 15.44 -23.92
CA LEU A 79 -7.22 16.83 -24.39
C LEU A 79 -6.98 16.98 -25.91
N MET A 80 -6.43 15.95 -26.56
CA MET A 80 -6.20 15.90 -28.01
C MET A 80 -7.34 15.25 -28.81
N LYS A 81 -8.43 14.83 -28.14
CA LYS A 81 -9.69 14.41 -28.74
C LYS A 81 -10.69 15.56 -28.72
#